data_AF-A0A239B6H9-F1
#
_entry.id   AF-A0A239B6H9-F1
#
_cell.length_a   1.000
_cell.length_b   1.000
_cell.length_c   1.000
_cell.angle_alpha   90.00
_cell.angle_beta   90.00
_cell.angle_gamma   90.00
#
_symmetry.space_group_name_H-M   'P 1'
#
loop_
_entity.id
_entity.type
_entity.pdbx_description
1 polymer ?
#
loop_
_entity_poly.entity_id
_entity_poly.type
_entity_poly.pdbx_seq_one_letter_code
_entity_poly.pdbx_strand_id
1 'polypeptide(L)'
;MQTPLFLFLGDLGGGEIMLIMVVILIFFGANKIPELARGLGKGIREFKDASREIRSEIENAGQPQQPYQQQQPYQQQFNQQPAYEAPIQPAHPVTDAPAAAPLAPPMDGGITTPPPARTEERPRLDQVN
;
A
#
# COMPACT_ATOMS: atom_id res chain seq x y z
N MET A 1 -22.20 32.36 -34.59
CA MET A 1 -21.04 32.96 -33.92
C MET A 1 -21.45 33.35 -32.51
N GLN A 2 -20.53 33.17 -31.55
CA GLN A 2 -20.62 33.51 -30.13
C GLN A 2 -21.15 32.42 -29.17
N THR A 3 -20.20 31.64 -28.64
CA THR A 3 -20.27 31.04 -27.29
C THR A 3 -18.87 30.96 -26.64
N PRO A 4 -18.12 32.07 -26.49
CA PRO A 4 -16.86 32.06 -25.73
C PRO A 4 -17.05 31.66 -24.26
N LEU A 5 -18.28 31.84 -23.74
CA LEU A 5 -18.67 31.46 -22.38
C LEU A 5 -18.76 29.93 -22.18
N PHE A 6 -18.98 29.16 -23.25
CA PHE A 6 -19.12 27.70 -23.14
C PHE A 6 -17.77 26.98 -23.15
N LEU A 7 -16.74 27.57 -23.78
CA LEU A 7 -15.35 27.12 -23.63
C LEU A 7 -14.86 27.29 -22.18
N PHE A 8 -15.29 28.37 -21.51
CA PHE A 8 -14.96 28.65 -20.10
C PHE A 8 -15.64 27.71 -19.09
N LEU A 9 -16.65 26.94 -19.50
CA LEU A 9 -17.43 26.05 -18.62
C LEU A 9 -17.14 24.56 -18.87
N GLY A 10 -16.54 24.22 -20.03
CA GLY A 10 -16.25 22.85 -20.43
C GLY A 10 -14.82 22.39 -20.09
N ASP A 11 -13.87 23.31 -19.98
CA ASP A 11 -12.48 23.04 -19.61
C ASP A 11 -12.24 23.69 -18.24
N LEU A 12 -12.55 22.98 -17.15
CA LEU A 12 -12.12 23.37 -15.79
C LEU A 12 -10.60 23.22 -15.69
N GLY A 13 -9.88 24.04 -16.46
CA GLY A 13 -8.44 24.10 -16.48
C GLY A 13 -7.89 24.98 -15.35
N GLY A 14 -6.56 25.05 -15.27
CA GLY A 14 -5.89 25.93 -14.30
C GLY A 14 -6.19 27.42 -14.50
N GLY A 15 -6.60 27.84 -15.70
CA GLY A 15 -6.94 29.23 -16.04
C GLY A 15 -8.19 29.71 -15.31
N GLU A 16 -9.28 28.94 -15.36
CA GLU A 16 -10.54 29.21 -14.69
C GLU A 16 -10.35 29.32 -13.17
N ILE A 17 -9.61 28.39 -12.57
CA ILE A 17 -9.30 28.42 -11.13
C ILE A 17 -8.52 29.70 -10.78
N MET A 18 -7.57 30.11 -11.63
CA MET A 18 -6.81 31.34 -11.42
C MET A 18 -7.74 32.57 -11.49
N LEU A 19 -8.64 32.65 -12.47
CA LEU A 19 -9.59 33.76 -12.60
C LEU A 19 -10.53 33.85 -11.39
N ILE A 20 -11.06 32.72 -10.91
CA ILE A 20 -11.89 32.69 -9.69
C ILE A 20 -11.07 33.13 -8.46
N MET A 21 -9.82 32.67 -8.34
CA MET A 21 -8.91 33.12 -7.26
C MET A 21 -8.69 34.64 -7.30
N VAL A 22 -8.45 35.23 -8.47
CA VAL A 22 -8.28 36.68 -8.60
C VAL A 22 -9.52 37.44 -8.18
N VAL A 23 -10.71 37.00 -8.61
CA VAL A 23 -11.98 37.62 -8.20
C VAL A 23 -12.13 37.59 -6.68
N ILE A 24 -11.93 36.43 -6.05
CA ILE A 24 -11.97 36.28 -4.59
C ILE A 24 -10.92 37.18 -3.91
N LEU A 25 -9.71 37.25 -4.44
CA LEU A 25 -8.64 38.10 -3.91
C LEU A 25 -8.96 39.59 -4.01
N ILE A 26 -9.77 40.04 -4.97
CA ILE A 26 -10.21 41.44 -5.05
C ILE A 26 -11.29 41.73 -4.00
N PHE A 27 -12.28 40.84 -3.86
CA PHE A 27 -13.37 41.04 -2.89
C PHE A 27 -12.91 40.91 -1.43
N PHE A 28 -12.10 39.89 -1.14
CA PHE A 28 -11.63 39.60 0.21
C PHE A 28 -10.25 40.20 0.50
N GLY A 29 -9.44 40.48 -0.51
CA GLY A 29 -8.06 40.93 -0.35
C GLY A 29 -7.07 39.77 -0.21
N ALA A 30 -5.85 39.96 -0.71
CA ALA A 30 -4.78 38.95 -0.65
C ALA A 30 -4.35 38.56 0.78
N ASN A 31 -4.64 39.41 1.76
CA ASN A 31 -4.29 39.16 3.16
C ASN A 31 -5.33 38.30 3.90
N LYS A 32 -6.58 38.20 3.40
CA LYS A 32 -7.64 37.49 4.13
C LYS A 32 -7.58 35.97 3.98
N ILE A 33 -7.20 35.47 2.80
CA ILE A 33 -7.01 34.03 2.57
C ILE A 33 -6.00 33.42 3.57
N PRO A 34 -4.75 33.94 3.72
CA PRO A 34 -3.78 33.37 4.65
C PRO A 34 -4.18 33.57 6.12
N GLU A 35 -4.89 34.65 6.45
CA GLU A 35 -5.42 34.90 7.79
C GLU A 35 -6.48 33.84 8.17
N LEU A 36 -7.45 33.59 7.29
CA LEU A 36 -8.46 32.54 7.44
C LEU A 36 -7.84 31.15 7.50
N ALA A 37 -6.88 30.85 6.61
CA ALA A 37 -6.18 29.57 6.61
C ALA A 37 -5.41 29.31 7.91
N ARG A 38 -4.76 30.34 8.46
CA ARG A 38 -4.07 30.25 9.77
C ARG A 38 -5.05 30.03 10.91
N GLY A 39 -6.18 30.75 10.92
CA GLY A 39 -7.22 30.57 11.93
C GLY A 39 -7.84 29.17 11.90
N LEU A 40 -8.25 28.72 10.71
CA LEU A 40 -8.80 27.38 10.50
C LEU A 40 -7.79 26.29 10.84
N GLY A 41 -6.53 26.45 10.43
CA GLY A 41 -5.47 25.48 10.70
C GLY A 41 -5.20 25.31 12.20
N LYS A 42 -5.23 26.41 12.98
CA LYS A 42 -5.14 26.35 14.45
C LYS A 42 -6.36 25.63 15.04
N GLY A 43 -7.57 25.99 14.62
CA GLY A 43 -8.80 25.36 15.11
C GLY A 43 -8.85 23.86 14.82
N ILE A 44 -8.47 23.43 13.61
CA ILE A 44 -8.38 22.00 13.25
C ILE A 44 -7.34 21.28 14.11
N ARG A 45 -6.20 21.91 14.39
CA ARG A 45 -5.16 21.33 15.24
C ARG A 45 -5.64 21.14 16.68
N GLU A 46 -6.20 22.19 17.29
CA GLU A 46 -6.73 22.14 18.65
C GLU A 46 -7.87 21.12 18.76
N PHE A 47 -8.78 21.07 17.77
CA PHE A 47 -9.85 20.08 17.72
C PHE A 47 -9.31 18.65 17.67
N LYS A 48 -8.28 18.41 16.84
CA LYS A 48 -7.65 17.09 16.72
C LYS A 48 -6.93 16.68 18.00
N ASP A 49 -6.24 17.63 18.65
CA ASP A 49 -5.51 17.39 19.90
C ASP A 49 -6.49 17.05 21.04
N ALA A 50 -7.56 17.84 21.21
CA ALA A 50 -8.62 17.55 22.18
C ALA A 50 -9.32 16.21 21.90
N SER A 51 -9.62 15.92 20.62
CA SER A 51 -10.22 14.63 20.22
C SER A 51 -9.32 13.44 20.56
N ARG A 52 -8.00 13.60 20.41
CA ARG A 52 -7.01 12.55 20.75
C ARG A 52 -6.94 12.33 22.26
N GLU A 53 -6.94 13.39 23.04
CA GLU A 53 -6.93 13.33 24.51
C GLU A 53 -8.15 12.58 25.03
N ILE A 54 -9.36 12.98 24.60
CA ILE A 54 -10.61 12.29 24.94
C ILE A 54 -10.57 10.81 24.55
N ARG A 55 -10.09 10.49 23.34
CA ARG A 55 -9.95 9.10 22.88
C ARG A 55 -9.00 8.31 23.77
N SER A 56 -7.88 8.92 24.18
CA SER A 56 -6.89 8.29 25.05
C SER A 56 -7.42 8.10 26.47
N GLU A 57 -8.20 9.03 27.02
CA GLU A 57 -8.83 8.89 28.33
C GLU A 57 -9.83 7.74 28.33
N ILE A 58 -10.66 7.61 27.29
CA ILE A 58 -11.63 6.51 27.18
C ILE A 58 -10.92 5.16 27.01
N GLU A 59 -9.82 5.11 26.25
CA GLU A 59 -9.02 3.90 26.06
C GLU A 59 -8.27 3.48 27.34
N ASN A 60 -7.79 4.44 28.13
CA ASN A 60 -7.12 4.21 29.42
C ASN A 60 -8.11 3.92 30.57
N ALA A 61 -9.29 4.53 30.58
CA ALA A 61 -10.31 4.31 31.61
C ALA A 61 -10.92 2.89 31.57
N GLY A 62 -10.78 2.18 30.45
CA GLY A 62 -11.25 0.81 30.26
C GLY A 62 -10.19 -0.29 30.41
N GLN A 63 -8.91 0.04 30.63
CA GLN A 63 -7.84 -0.97 30.69
C GLN A 63 -7.06 -0.89 32.01
N PRO A 64 -6.92 -1.99 32.78
CA PRO A 64 -5.87 -2.07 33.79
C PRO A 64 -4.52 -1.98 33.08
N GLN A 65 -3.67 -1.06 33.54
CA GLN A 65 -2.36 -0.77 32.96
C GLN A 65 -1.56 -2.05 32.66
N GLN A 66 -1.28 -2.30 31.37
CA GLN A 66 -0.24 -3.22 30.95
C GLN A 66 0.90 -2.42 30.29
N PRO A 67 2.03 -2.22 30.99
CA PRO A 67 3.13 -1.42 30.50
C PRO A 67 4.11 -2.26 29.68
N TYR A 68 3.70 -2.78 28.54
CA TYR A 68 4.65 -3.37 27.57
C TYR A 68 4.12 -3.22 26.15
N GLN A 69 4.62 -2.21 25.43
CA GLN A 69 5.00 -2.36 24.01
C GLN A 69 5.64 -1.09 23.44
N GLN A 70 6.97 -1.11 23.32
CA GLN A 70 7.69 -0.71 22.09
C GLN A 70 9.17 -1.11 22.19
N GLN A 71 9.45 -2.37 21.86
CA GLN A 71 10.74 -2.80 21.33
C GLN A 71 10.50 -3.28 19.90
N GLN A 72 11.06 -2.62 18.90
CA GLN A 72 11.31 -3.23 17.60
C GLN A 72 12.62 -2.71 16.98
N PRO A 73 13.66 -3.55 16.98
CA PRO A 73 14.67 -3.54 15.93
C PRO A 73 14.97 -4.97 15.46
N TYR A 74 14.09 -5.56 14.65
CA TYR A 74 14.32 -6.88 14.03
C TYR A 74 14.34 -6.83 12.48
N GLN A 75 14.37 -5.64 11.87
CA GLN A 75 14.26 -5.48 10.42
C GLN A 75 15.50 -4.85 9.76
N GLN A 76 16.72 -5.16 10.23
CA GLN A 76 17.94 -4.67 9.56
C GLN A 76 19.00 -5.73 9.23
N GLN A 77 18.76 -7.04 9.46
CA GLN A 77 19.80 -8.06 9.25
C GLN A 77 19.46 -9.14 8.21
N PHE A 78 18.51 -8.91 7.29
CA PHE A 78 18.24 -9.84 6.19
C PHE A 78 18.72 -9.38 4.81
N ASN A 79 19.53 -8.33 4.73
CA ASN A 79 20.04 -7.83 3.44
C ASN A 79 21.56 -7.89 3.26
N GLN A 80 22.22 -8.79 3.98
CA GLN A 80 23.65 -9.07 3.80
C GLN A 80 23.85 -10.57 3.54
N GLN A 81 23.54 -10.99 2.31
CA GLN A 81 24.11 -12.23 1.76
C GLN A 81 25.42 -11.85 1.04
N PRO A 82 26.60 -12.26 1.53
CA PRO A 82 27.81 -12.19 0.74
C PRO A 82 27.66 -13.14 -0.46
N ALA A 83 27.97 -12.63 -1.65
CA ALA A 83 28.04 -13.41 -2.88
C ALA A 83 29.05 -14.54 -2.69
N TYR A 84 28.61 -15.79 -2.82
CA TYR A 84 29.53 -16.93 -2.87
C TYR A 84 30.30 -16.88 -4.18
N GLU A 85 31.56 -16.44 -4.14
CA GLU A 85 32.52 -16.78 -5.18
C GLU A 85 32.80 -18.28 -5.08
N ALA A 86 32.41 -19.03 -6.10
CA ALA A 86 32.66 -20.46 -6.17
C ALA A 86 34.18 -20.73 -6.29
N PRO A 87 34.76 -21.64 -5.49
CA PRO A 87 36.17 -22.00 -5.62
C PRO A 87 36.45 -22.62 -6.99
N ILE A 88 37.38 -22.03 -7.73
CA ILE A 88 38.03 -22.63 -8.90
C ILE A 88 38.69 -23.95 -8.49
N GLN A 89 38.14 -25.07 -8.97
CA GLN A 89 38.71 -26.40 -8.76
C GLN A 89 39.92 -26.58 -9.70
N PRO A 90 41.12 -26.93 -9.19
CA PRO A 90 42.27 -27.23 -10.04
C PRO A 90 42.00 -28.50 -10.85
N ALA A 91 42.22 -28.42 -12.16
CA ALA A 91 42.00 -29.49 -13.12
C ALA A 91 42.78 -30.77 -12.74
N HIS A 92 42.08 -31.90 -12.61
CA HIS A 92 42.68 -33.23 -12.65
C HIS A 92 42.51 -33.79 -14.07
N PRO A 93 43.58 -34.25 -14.73
CA PRO A 93 43.47 -34.91 -16.02
C PRO A 93 43.01 -36.36 -15.78
N VAL A 94 41.92 -36.78 -16.40
CA VAL A 94 41.60 -38.20 -16.51
C VAL A 94 41.52 -38.56 -17.98
N THR A 95 42.56 -39.30 -18.33
CA THR A 95 42.90 -39.97 -19.59
C THR A 95 41.79 -40.89 -20.11
N ASP A 96 41.77 -40.97 -21.44
CA ASP A 96 41.05 -41.87 -22.34
C ASP A 96 40.66 -43.26 -21.78
N ALA A 97 39.40 -43.68 -21.98
CA ALA A 97 39.06 -44.93 -22.66
C ALA A 97 37.53 -45.14 -22.79
N PRO A 98 37.02 -45.68 -23.92
CA PRO A 98 35.61 -45.76 -24.27
C PRO A 98 34.99 -47.14 -23.98
N ALA A 99 33.71 -47.23 -23.63
CA ALA A 99 32.93 -48.46 -23.80
C ALA A 99 31.42 -48.28 -23.54
N ALA A 100 30.65 -48.51 -24.61
CA ALA A 100 29.46 -49.37 -24.69
C ALA A 100 28.28 -49.21 -23.70
N ALA A 101 27.10 -48.99 -24.30
CA ALA A 101 25.75 -49.05 -23.71
C ALA A 101 25.37 -50.44 -23.13
N PRO A 102 24.25 -50.56 -22.39
CA PRO A 102 23.02 -50.98 -23.07
C PRO A 102 21.71 -50.33 -22.58
N LEU A 103 20.72 -50.48 -23.44
CA LEU A 103 19.33 -50.00 -23.43
C LEU A 103 18.45 -50.70 -22.38
N ALA A 104 17.46 -49.98 -21.82
CA ALA A 104 16.10 -50.51 -21.58
C ALA A 104 15.06 -49.37 -21.39
N PRO A 105 13.87 -49.41 -22.06
CA PRO A 105 12.76 -48.45 -21.93
C PRO A 105 11.59 -48.99 -21.05
N PRO A 106 10.36 -48.39 -21.11
CA PRO A 106 9.73 -47.34 -20.28
C PRO A 106 8.74 -47.92 -19.22
N MET A 107 8.30 -47.19 -18.17
CA MET A 107 7.00 -47.47 -17.48
C MET A 107 6.41 -46.27 -16.71
N ASP A 108 5.08 -46.32 -16.65
CA ASP A 108 4.02 -45.32 -16.49
C ASP A 108 3.60 -45.04 -15.02
N GLY A 109 2.86 -43.94 -14.78
CA GLY A 109 2.00 -43.82 -13.60
C GLY A 109 1.97 -42.47 -12.86
N GLY A 110 0.90 -41.69 -13.11
CA GLY A 110 0.28 -40.87 -12.05
C GLY A 110 0.25 -39.36 -12.26
N ILE A 111 -0.73 -38.89 -13.03
CA ILE A 111 -1.24 -37.52 -12.95
C ILE A 111 -2.43 -37.56 -12.00
N THR A 112 -2.36 -36.84 -10.89
CA THR A 112 -3.56 -36.46 -10.13
C THR A 112 -3.35 -35.05 -9.61
N THR A 113 -3.92 -34.10 -10.34
CA THR A 113 -4.05 -32.69 -9.97
C THR A 113 -5.19 -32.57 -8.96
N PRO A 114 -5.03 -31.86 -7.83
CA PRO A 114 -6.13 -31.66 -6.87
C PRO A 114 -7.25 -30.77 -7.47
N PRO A 115 -8.53 -31.04 -7.15
CA PRO A 115 -9.67 -30.27 -7.65
C PRO A 115 -9.77 -28.88 -6.98
N PRO A 116 -10.27 -27.83 -7.69
CA PRO A 116 -10.47 -26.50 -7.12
C PRO A 116 -11.60 -26.49 -6.09
N ALA A 117 -11.37 -25.82 -4.95
CA ALA A 117 -12.32 -25.67 -3.86
C ALA A 117 -13.65 -25.05 -4.36
N ARG A 118 -14.74 -25.80 -4.16
CA ARG A 118 -16.11 -25.42 -4.52
C ARG A 118 -16.56 -24.24 -3.65
N THR A 119 -16.94 -23.14 -4.30
CA THR A 119 -17.67 -22.02 -3.73
C THR A 119 -18.85 -22.50 -2.91
N GLU A 120 -18.75 -22.41 -1.58
CA GLU A 120 -19.85 -22.65 -0.65
C GLU A 120 -20.76 -21.43 -0.65
N GLU A 121 -21.73 -21.40 -1.58
CA GLU A 121 -22.92 -20.57 -1.45
C GLU A 121 -23.69 -21.01 -0.19
N ARG A 122 -23.68 -20.18 0.86
CA ARG A 122 -24.44 -20.44 2.08
C ARG A 122 -25.95 -20.45 1.75
N PRO A 123 -26.70 -21.51 2.10
CA PRO A 123 -28.14 -21.56 1.92
C PRO A 123 -28.83 -20.47 2.76
N ARG A 124 -29.86 -19.86 2.16
CA ARG A 124 -30.72 -18.85 2.76
C ARG A 124 -31.31 -19.34 4.09
N LEU A 125 -31.06 -18.59 5.15
CA LEU A 125 -31.81 -18.65 6.41
C LEU A 125 -33.09 -17.84 6.22
N ASP A 126 -34.15 -18.55 5.84
CA ASP A 126 -35.42 -18.56 6.57
C ASP A 126 -35.83 -17.21 7.18
N GLN A 127 -36.56 -16.47 6.34
CA GLN A 127 -37.42 -15.36 6.69
C GLN A 127 -38.43 -15.83 7.75
N VAL A 128 -38.11 -15.58 9.02
CA VAL A 128 -39.00 -15.72 10.16
C VAL A 128 -40.00 -14.56 10.12
N ASN A 129 -41.27 -14.87 9.90
CA ASN A 129 -42.41 -13.98 10.11
C ASN A 129 -43.14 -14.38 11.39
#